data_AF-A0A941DG94-F1
#
_entry.id   AF-A0A941DG94-F1
#
_cell.length_a   1.000
_cell.length_b   1.000
_cell.length_c   1.000
_cell.angle_alpha   90.00
_cell.angle_beta   90.00
_cell.angle_gamma   90.00
#
_symmetry.space_group_name_H-M   'P 1'
#
loop_
_entity.id
_entity.type
_entity.pdbx_description
1 polymer ?
#
loop_
_entity_poly.entity_id
_entity_poly.type
_entity_poly.pdbx_seq_one_letter_code
_entity_poly.pdbx_strand_id
1 'polypeptide(L)'
;MTNPIKYTHFFKQSLAFILTVLLGLMIGYAAIHLKELAKSSYVEGDYSNFYVNAKSQVILYGTATCPFCKEARSYLKSKNISFADYDVNLHEQGQKDFEKLNGEVVPLILIGDRKISGFDLQAIDDALLQLNN
;
A
#
# COMPACT_ATOMS: atom_id res chain seq x y z
N MET A 1 10.57 -51.67 -39.02
CA MET A 1 11.32 -51.82 -37.76
C MET A 1 11.72 -50.43 -37.28
N THR A 2 10.88 -49.79 -36.48
CA THR A 2 11.16 -48.46 -35.92
C THR A 2 12.09 -48.60 -34.70
N ASN A 3 13.21 -47.88 -34.71
CA ASN A 3 14.22 -47.93 -33.67
C ASN A 3 13.72 -47.17 -32.41
N PRO A 4 13.51 -47.85 -31.27
CA PRO A 4 12.89 -47.26 -30.07
C PRO A 4 13.75 -46.18 -29.39
N ILE A 5 15.04 -46.09 -29.74
CA ILE A 5 15.99 -45.18 -29.07
C ILE A 5 15.82 -43.72 -29.53
N LYS A 6 15.34 -43.47 -30.75
CA LYS A 6 15.18 -42.09 -31.26
C LYS A 6 13.92 -41.39 -30.72
N TYR A 7 12.90 -42.17 -30.36
CA TYR A 7 11.61 -41.67 -29.84
C TYR A 7 11.73 -41.14 -28.41
N THR A 8 12.53 -41.80 -27.57
CA THR A 8 12.73 -41.40 -26.17
C THR A 8 13.49 -40.08 -26.02
N HIS A 9 14.35 -39.72 -26.98
CA HIS A 9 15.09 -38.45 -26.96
C HIS A 9 14.21 -37.27 -27.38
N PHE A 10 13.45 -37.42 -28.47
CA PHE A 10 12.54 -36.38 -28.97
C PHE A 10 11.45 -36.03 -27.93
N PHE A 11 10.90 -37.06 -27.26
CA PHE A 11 9.86 -36.87 -26.25
C PHE A 11 10.40 -36.21 -24.96
N LYS A 12 11.62 -36.56 -24.52
CA LYS A 12 12.28 -35.93 -23.36
C LYS A 12 12.56 -34.44 -23.58
N GLN A 13 12.98 -34.07 -24.79
CA GLN A 13 13.32 -32.69 -25.12
C GLN A 13 12.06 -31.80 -25.19
N SER A 14 10.99 -32.31 -25.79
CA SER A 14 9.69 -31.63 -25.80
C SER A 14 9.10 -31.46 -24.38
N LEU A 15 9.25 -32.47 -23.51
CA LEU A 15 8.81 -32.38 -22.12
C LEU A 15 9.58 -31.30 -21.35
N ALA A 16 10.89 -31.18 -21.58
CA ALA A 16 11.73 -30.16 -20.96
C ALA A 16 11.30 -28.74 -21.36
N PHE A 17 11.02 -28.50 -22.64
CA PHE A 17 10.53 -27.19 -23.09
C PHE A 17 9.18 -26.81 -22.48
N ILE A 18 8.24 -27.75 -22.43
CA ILE A 18 6.94 -27.53 -21.79
C ILE A 18 7.12 -27.17 -20.31
N LEU A 19 7.99 -27.88 -19.59
CA LEU A 19 8.30 -27.56 -18.19
C LEU A 19 8.92 -26.16 -18.04
N THR A 20 9.83 -25.75 -18.93
CA THR A 20 10.42 -24.40 -18.86
C THR A 20 9.41 -23.30 -19.13
N VAL A 21 8.50 -23.49 -20.09
CA VAL A 21 7.43 -22.53 -20.40
C VAL A 21 6.45 -22.44 -19.23
N LEU A 22 6.06 -23.58 -18.66
CA LEU A 22 5.19 -23.61 -17.48
C LEU A 22 5.84 -22.91 -16.28
N LEU A 23 7.13 -23.15 -16.03
CA LEU A 23 7.86 -22.48 -14.96
C LEU A 23 7.92 -20.97 -15.19
N GLY A 24 8.20 -20.54 -16.43
CA GLY A 24 8.23 -19.12 -16.81
C GLY A 24 6.87 -18.44 -16.63
N LEU A 25 5.78 -19.10 -17.03
CA LEU A 25 4.42 -18.61 -16.82
C LEU A 25 4.07 -18.54 -15.32
N MET A 26 4.46 -19.53 -14.53
CA MET A 26 4.24 -19.54 -13.07
C MET A 26 5.00 -18.40 -12.38
N ILE A 27 6.27 -18.17 -12.72
CA ILE A 27 7.08 -17.08 -12.17
C ILE A 27 6.52 -15.73 -12.59
N GLY A 28 6.15 -15.58 -13.87
CA GLY A 28 5.55 -14.35 -14.39
C GLY A 28 4.22 -14.03 -13.71
N TYR A 29 3.35 -15.03 -13.55
CA TYR A 29 2.07 -14.89 -12.84
C TYR A 29 2.28 -14.48 -11.38
N ALA A 30 3.20 -15.16 -10.68
CA ALA A 30 3.55 -14.84 -9.29
C ALA A 30 4.07 -13.40 -9.15
N ALA A 31 4.92 -12.93 -10.07
CA ALA A 31 5.46 -11.57 -10.05
C ALA A 31 4.38 -10.50 -10.24
N ILE A 32 3.36 -10.78 -11.07
CA ILE A 32 2.24 -9.85 -11.30
C ILE A 32 1.35 -9.77 -10.07
N HIS A 33 1.05 -10.91 -9.43
CA HIS A 33 0.17 -10.95 -8.24
C HIS A 33 0.86 -10.53 -6.94
N LEU A 34 2.20 -10.43 -6.92
CA LEU A 34 2.95 -9.98 -5.74
C LEU A 34 2.60 -8.53 -5.33
N LYS A 35 2.25 -7.66 -6.30
CA LYS A 35 1.90 -6.26 -6.02
C LYS A 35 0.60 -6.10 -5.22
N GLU A 36 -0.33 -7.04 -5.34
CA GLU A 36 -1.59 -7.02 -4.59
C GLU A 36 -1.35 -7.22 -3.09
N LEU A 37 -0.31 -7.97 -2.72
CA LEU A 37 0.06 -8.14 -1.31
C LEU A 37 0.64 -6.87 -0.68
N ALA A 38 1.26 -6.00 -1.49
CA ALA A 38 1.77 -4.71 -1.03
C ALA A 38 0.66 -3.66 -0.82
N LYS A 39 -0.51 -3.82 -1.47
CA LYS A 39 -1.67 -2.92 -1.33
C LYS A 39 -2.50 -3.16 -0.08
N SER A 40 -2.30 -4.28 0.63
CA SER A 40 -3.17 -4.71 1.74
C SER A 40 -3.19 -3.75 2.93
N SER A 41 -2.24 -2.83 3.04
CA SER A 41 -2.11 -1.93 4.21
C SER A 41 -2.83 -0.59 4.06
N TYR A 42 -3.47 -0.31 2.92
CA TYR A 42 -4.17 0.96 2.68
C TYR A 42 -5.37 0.79 1.76
N VAL A 43 -6.27 1.77 1.79
CA VAL A 43 -7.44 1.85 0.90
C VAL A 43 -7.26 3.02 -0.05
N GLU A 44 -7.33 2.76 -1.36
CA GLU A 44 -7.35 3.81 -2.40
C GLU A 44 -8.75 4.41 -2.56
N GLY A 45 -8.84 5.73 -2.76
CA GLY A 45 -10.11 6.44 -2.92
C GLY A 45 -9.94 7.93 -3.22
N ASP A 46 -11.05 8.60 -3.53
CA ASP A 46 -11.06 10.06 -3.68
C ASP A 46 -11.21 10.72 -2.30
N TYR A 47 -10.10 11.24 -1.78
CA TYR A 47 -10.05 11.99 -0.52
C TYR A 47 -9.82 13.49 -0.74
N SER A 48 -9.98 13.99 -1.97
CA SER A 48 -9.69 15.38 -2.34
C SER A 48 -10.47 16.40 -1.50
N ASN A 49 -11.69 16.06 -1.10
CA ASN A 49 -12.58 16.89 -0.29
C ASN A 49 -12.12 17.09 1.16
N PHE A 50 -11.18 16.27 1.67
CA PHE A 50 -10.63 16.43 3.02
C PHE A 50 -9.44 17.39 3.05
N TYR A 51 -8.78 17.65 1.92
CA TYR A 51 -7.63 18.54 1.87
C TYR A 51 -8.04 20.01 1.71
N VAL A 52 -7.77 20.82 2.73
CA VAL A 52 -8.05 22.26 2.72
C VAL A 52 -7.14 23.02 1.74
N ASN A 53 -5.95 22.48 1.44
CA ASN A 53 -4.99 23.09 0.54
C ASN A 53 -4.40 22.04 -0.42
N ALA A 54 -4.46 22.30 -1.72
CA ALA A 54 -3.95 21.42 -2.76
C ALA A 54 -2.45 21.10 -2.63
N LYS A 55 -1.68 21.93 -1.91
CA LYS A 55 -0.24 21.76 -1.71
C LYS A 55 0.13 20.74 -0.63
N SER A 56 -0.78 20.45 0.31
CA SER A 56 -0.51 19.57 1.46
C SER A 56 -1.51 18.42 1.48
N GLN A 57 -1.22 17.38 0.70
CA GLN A 57 -2.07 16.19 0.58
C GLN A 57 -1.77 15.14 1.66
N VAL A 58 -1.52 15.60 2.91
CA VAL A 58 -1.22 14.75 4.06
C VAL A 58 -2.01 15.23 5.27
N ILE A 59 -2.81 14.33 5.86
CA ILE A 59 -3.60 14.59 7.08
C ILE A 59 -3.42 13.41 8.03
N LEU A 60 -3.19 13.70 9.31
CA LEU A 60 -3.14 12.73 10.39
C LEU A 60 -4.31 12.98 11.34
N TYR A 61 -5.20 12.00 11.47
CA TYR A 61 -6.24 11.94 12.48
C TYR A 61 -5.75 11.02 13.60
N GLY A 62 -5.65 11.53 14.82
CA GLY A 62 -5.13 10.76 15.94
C GLY A 62 -5.56 11.30 17.28
N THR A 63 -4.86 10.90 18.34
CA THR A 63 -5.04 11.46 19.69
C THR A 63 -3.69 11.82 20.29
N ALA A 64 -3.67 12.75 21.25
CA ALA A 64 -2.45 13.17 21.95
C ALA A 64 -1.84 12.06 22.83
N THR A 65 -2.67 11.13 23.33
CA THR A 65 -2.26 10.06 24.25
C THR A 65 -1.81 8.78 23.56
N CYS A 66 -2.18 8.57 22.29
CA CYS A 66 -1.82 7.35 21.56
C CYS A 66 -0.33 7.31 21.16
N PRO A 67 0.42 6.25 21.51
CA PRO A 67 1.84 6.13 21.17
C PRO A 67 2.09 6.04 19.66
N PHE A 68 1.30 5.25 18.92
CA PHE A 68 1.43 5.13 17.47
C PHE A 68 1.12 6.44 16.74
N CYS A 69 0.20 7.26 17.26
CA CYS A 69 -0.02 8.60 16.72
C CYS A 69 1.21 9.50 16.91
N LYS A 70 1.93 9.38 18.05
CA LYS A 70 3.18 10.12 18.29
C LYS A 70 4.30 9.65 17.36
N GLU A 71 4.39 8.34 17.10
CA GLU A 71 5.34 7.77 16.15
C GLU A 71 5.07 8.28 14.73
N ALA A 72 3.82 8.20 14.25
CA ALA A 72 3.43 8.70 12.94
C ALA A 72 3.74 10.20 12.77
N ARG A 73 3.42 11.04 13.77
CA ARG A 73 3.77 12.47 13.78
C ARG A 73 5.28 12.68 13.70
N SER A 74 6.04 11.94 14.49
CA SER A 74 7.50 12.05 14.52
C SER A 74 8.11 11.63 13.18
N TYR A 75 7.56 10.60 12.57
CA TYR A 75 7.98 10.11 11.27
C TYR A 75 7.78 11.14 10.17
N LEU A 76 6.56 11.68 10.03
CA LEU A 76 6.23 12.72 9.04
C LEU A 76 7.11 13.97 9.24
N LYS A 77 7.33 14.39 10.49
CA LYS A 77 8.24 15.51 10.83
C LYS A 77 9.68 15.21 10.42
N SER A 78 10.18 14.00 10.67
CA SER A 78 11.55 13.61 10.31
C SER A 78 11.80 13.62 8.79
N LYS A 79 10.74 13.42 8.00
CA LYS A 79 10.76 13.49 6.53
C LYS A 79 10.52 14.91 6.00
N ASN A 80 10.38 15.92 6.85
CA ASN A 80 10.03 17.30 6.50
C ASN A 80 8.72 17.41 5.70
N ILE A 81 7.77 16.53 5.97
CA ILE A 81 6.45 16.56 5.33
C ILE A 81 5.55 17.53 6.09
N SER A 82 4.93 18.47 5.38
CA SER A 82 3.84 19.29 5.92
C SER A 82 2.56 18.45 5.96
N PHE A 83 1.85 18.47 7.08
CA PHE A 83 0.58 17.75 7.25
C PHE A 83 -0.36 18.50 8.18
N ALA A 84 -1.67 18.27 8.00
CA ALA A 84 -2.67 18.68 8.99
C ALA A 84 -2.74 17.62 10.11
N ASP A 85 -2.79 18.05 11.37
CA ASP A 85 -2.85 17.16 12.55
C ASP A 85 -4.14 17.45 13.30
N TYR A 86 -5.08 16.51 13.23
CA TYR A 86 -6.36 16.60 13.92
C TYR A 86 -6.42 15.59 15.06
N ASP A 87 -6.44 16.10 16.28
CA ASP A 87 -6.87 15.30 17.43
C ASP A 87 -8.38 15.07 17.34
N VAL A 88 -8.80 13.81 17.21
CA VAL A 88 -10.22 13.42 17.04
C VAL A 88 -11.05 13.60 18.30
N ASN A 89 -10.42 13.79 19.47
CA ASN A 89 -11.13 14.05 20.73
C ASN A 89 -11.29 15.55 21.01
N LEU A 90 -10.49 16.41 20.38
CA LEU A 90 -10.43 17.84 20.67
C LEU A 90 -10.94 18.72 19.53
N HIS A 91 -10.83 18.26 18.28
CA HIS A 91 -11.27 19.02 17.11
C HIS A 91 -12.56 18.43 16.56
N GLU A 92 -13.64 19.20 16.56
CA GLU A 92 -14.93 18.79 15.99
C GLU A 92 -14.82 18.36 14.53
N GLN A 93 -14.01 19.08 13.73
CA GLN A 93 -13.74 18.70 12.34
C GLN A 93 -13.00 17.36 12.26
N GLY A 94 -12.01 17.14 13.13
CA GLY A 94 -11.25 15.89 13.20
C GLY A 94 -12.15 14.69 13.51
N GLN A 95 -13.08 14.84 14.44
CA GLN A 95 -14.08 13.82 14.76
C GLN A 95 -14.98 13.51 13.56
N LYS A 96 -15.59 14.54 12.96
CA LYS A 96 -16.49 14.39 11.81
C LYS A 96 -15.83 13.73 10.61
N ASP A 97 -14.59 14.11 10.31
CA ASP A 97 -13.86 13.53 9.20
C ASP A 97 -13.45 12.08 9.49
N PHE A 98 -13.00 11.80 10.72
CA PHE A 98 -12.68 10.43 11.15
C PHE A 98 -13.90 9.51 11.01
N GLU A 99 -15.10 9.95 11.41
CA GLU A 99 -16.35 9.21 11.22
C GLU A 99 -16.70 9.00 9.74
N LYS A 100 -16.63 10.06 8.92
CA LYS A 100 -16.89 9.98 7.46
C LYS A 100 -15.93 9.04 6.73
N LEU A 101 -14.70 8.94 7.22
CA LEU A 101 -13.67 8.05 6.69
C LEU A 101 -13.84 6.60 7.18
N ASN A 102 -14.89 6.30 7.95
CA ASN A 102 -15.09 5.03 8.65
C ASN A 102 -13.86 4.68 9.49
N GLY A 103 -13.38 5.64 10.28
CA GLY A 103 -12.25 5.48 11.18
C GLY A 103 -12.62 4.60 12.37
N GLU A 104 -11.92 3.48 12.52
CA GLU A 104 -12.08 2.57 13.66
C GLU A 104 -10.86 2.61 14.60
N VAL A 105 -9.69 2.93 14.06
CA VAL A 105 -8.40 2.87 14.75
C VAL A 105 -7.60 4.14 14.46
N VAL A 106 -6.87 4.62 15.46
CA VAL A 106 -5.92 5.74 15.32
C VAL A 106 -4.47 5.23 15.36
N PRO A 107 -3.52 5.87 14.63
CA PRO A 107 -3.75 6.99 13.72
C PRO A 107 -4.48 6.55 12.45
N LEU A 108 -5.32 7.41 11.89
CA LEU A 108 -5.82 7.29 10.52
C LEU A 108 -5.16 8.39 9.70
N ILE A 109 -4.49 8.02 8.61
CA ILE A 109 -3.65 8.94 7.83
C ILE A 109 -4.17 8.95 6.40
N LEU A 110 -4.43 10.16 5.89
CA LEU A 110 -4.69 10.39 4.47
C LEU A 110 -3.41 10.90 3.82
N ILE A 111 -3.00 10.27 2.73
CA ILE A 111 -1.86 10.67 1.90
C ILE A 111 -2.28 10.52 0.43
N GLY A 112 -2.49 11.65 -0.26
CA GLY A 112 -2.99 11.64 -1.64
C GLY A 112 -4.34 10.93 -1.75
N ASP A 113 -4.38 9.86 -2.54
CA ASP A 113 -5.54 9.00 -2.77
C ASP A 113 -5.59 7.79 -1.81
N ARG A 114 -4.75 7.72 -0.78
CA ARG A 114 -4.68 6.59 0.15
C ARG A 114 -5.15 6.96 1.55
N LYS A 115 -5.94 6.06 2.15
CA LYS A 115 -6.29 6.02 3.56
C LYS A 115 -5.58 4.86 4.24
N ILE A 116 -4.77 5.18 5.23
CA ILE A 116 -3.98 4.23 6.02
C ILE A 116 -4.55 4.20 7.44
N SER A 117 -4.88 3.01 7.93
CA SER A 117 -5.37 2.80 9.29
C SER A 117 -4.26 2.19 10.17
N GLY A 118 -3.93 2.84 11.26
CA GLY A 118 -2.80 2.50 12.12
C GLY A 118 -1.47 3.11 11.64
N PHE A 119 -0.40 2.79 12.38
CA PHE A 119 0.95 3.16 11.98
C PHE A 119 1.59 2.02 11.18
N ASP A 120 1.47 2.10 9.85
CA ASP A 120 2.16 1.23 8.91
C ASP A 120 3.22 2.04 8.16
N LEU A 121 4.48 1.83 8.54
CA LEU A 121 5.62 2.57 8.00
C LEU A 121 5.76 2.40 6.48
N GLN A 122 5.53 1.18 5.98
CA GLN A 122 5.69 0.88 4.55
C GLN A 122 4.58 1.53 3.74
N ALA A 123 3.34 1.43 4.20
CA ALA A 123 2.20 2.07 3.54
C ALA A 123 2.35 3.60 3.49
N ILE A 124 2.84 4.20 4.58
CA ILE A 124 3.12 5.64 4.65
C ILE A 124 4.22 6.02 3.66
N ASP A 125 5.33 5.28 3.61
CA ASP A 125 6.43 5.57 2.68
C ASP A 125 6.00 5.45 1.22
N ASP A 126 5.30 4.37 0.87
CA ASP A 126 4.82 4.16 -0.49
C ASP A 126 3.85 5.27 -0.92
N ALA A 127 3.00 5.74 -0.01
CA ALA A 127 2.08 6.84 -0.29
C ALA A 127 2.81 8.18 -0.45
N LEU A 128 3.82 8.46 0.39
CA LEU A 128 4.63 9.69 0.28
C LEU A 128 5.44 9.74 -1.02
N LEU A 129 5.92 8.58 -1.50
CA LEU A 129 6.64 8.50 -2.78
C LEU A 129 5.75 8.89 -3.97
N GLN A 130 4.44 8.66 -3.89
CA GLN A 130 3.51 9.04 -4.97
C GLN A 130 3.30 10.56 -5.07
N LEU A 131 3.45 11.32 -3.98
CA LEU A 131 3.26 12.77 -3.98
C LEU A 131 4.40 13.55 -4.66
N ASN A 132 5.54 12.90 -4.90
CA ASN A 132 6.73 13.53 -5.50
C ASN A 132 6.92 13.21 -7.00
N ASN A 133 6.01 12.43 -7.60
CA ASN A 133 6.02 12.08 -9.03
C ASN A 133 4.97 12.89 -9.80
#